data_AF-A0A0U2X9W1-F1
#
_entry.id   AF-A0A0U2X9W1-F1
#
_cell.length_a   1.000
_cell.length_b   1.000
_cell.length_c   1.000
_cell.angle_alpha   90.00
_cell.angle_beta   90.00
_cell.angle_gamma   90.00
#
_symmetry.space_group_name_H-M   'P 1'
#
loop_
_entity.id
_entity.type
_entity.pdbx_description
1 polymer ?
#
loop_
_entity_poly.entity_id
_entity_poly.type
_entity_poly.pdbx_seq_one_letter_code
_entity_poly.pdbx_strand_id
1 'polypeptide(L)'
;MKKKLGIILGIILFVSLLMGGKKYMDKKAVEKSYQDGMELVQNYVTDYLVKNYEGIEKIEWQGVGVEWRSSPTFGASILGNYVNSKARIFVSEKDFFIIRFTLTEEAEYDDNSKKYVLKDYLNPTNLDSIIEMEIGNTTRQLKEKDKLVFKNIKKNSSGSPNAQVIYNKEIHELTY
;
A
#
# COMPACT_ATOMS: atom_id res chain seq x y z
N MET A 1 16.21 36.36 40.47
CA MET A 1 16.72 35.26 39.60
C MET A 1 15.69 34.15 39.35
N LYS A 2 15.04 33.58 40.38
CA LYS A 2 14.08 32.46 40.22
C LYS A 2 12.90 32.71 39.25
N LYS A 3 12.27 33.90 39.29
CA LYS A 3 11.19 34.28 38.33
C LYS A 3 11.67 34.34 36.87
N LYS A 4 12.86 34.89 36.62
CA LYS A 4 13.45 34.96 35.26
C LYS A 4 13.79 33.56 34.73
N LEU A 5 14.28 32.66 35.60
CA LEU A 5 14.58 31.27 35.24
C LEU A 5 13.29 30.48 34.91
N GLY A 6 12.21 30.68 35.67
CA GLY A 6 10.91 30.06 35.38
C GLY A 6 10.30 30.53 34.05
N ILE A 7 10.46 31.81 33.70
CA ILE A 7 10.01 32.35 32.40
C ILE A 7 10.82 31.73 31.25
N ILE A 8 12.15 31.63 31.39
CA ILE A 8 13.02 31.00 30.38
C ILE A 8 12.66 29.52 30.18
N LEU A 9 12.45 28.77 31.27
CA LEU A 9 12.02 27.37 31.19
C LEU A 9 10.65 27.23 30.53
N GLY A 10 9.70 28.11 30.85
CA GLY A 10 8.39 28.13 30.19
C GLY A 10 8.48 28.39 28.68
N ILE A 11 9.34 29.31 28.25
CA ILE A 11 9.58 29.59 26.82
C ILE A 11 10.20 28.37 26.12
N ILE A 12 11.19 27.72 26.72
CA ILE A 12 11.84 26.52 26.14
C ILE A 12 10.82 25.39 25.96
N LEU A 13 9.97 25.17 26.96
CA LEU A 13 8.92 24.14 26.92
C LEU A 13 7.89 24.44 25.82
N PHE A 14 7.49 25.71 25.71
CA PHE A 14 6.56 26.15 24.67
C PHE A 14 7.15 26.01 23.25
N VAL A 15 8.39 26.42 23.03
CA VAL A 15 9.08 26.26 21.72
C VAL A 15 9.23 24.77 21.37
N SER A 16 9.56 23.93 22.34
CA SER A 16 9.69 22.48 22.13
C SER A 16 8.37 21.83 21.73
N LEU A 17 7.25 22.25 22.36
CA LEU A 17 5.90 21.81 21.99
C LEU A 17 5.50 22.28 20.58
N LEU A 18 5.80 23.53 20.22
CA LEU A 18 5.53 24.04 18.88
C LEU A 18 6.31 23.29 17.80
N MET A 19 7.62 23.06 18.02
CA MET A 19 8.46 22.31 17.07
C MET A 19 8.03 20.84 16.96
N GLY A 20 7.71 20.20 18.09
CA GLY A 20 7.19 18.83 18.12
C GLY A 20 5.84 18.70 17.42
N GLY A 21 4.93 19.64 17.68
CA GLY A 21 3.61 19.70 17.04
C GLY A 21 3.70 19.87 15.53
N LYS A 22 4.54 20.78 15.04
CA LYS A 22 4.78 20.95 13.59
C LYS A 22 5.30 19.66 12.95
N LYS A 23 6.33 19.04 13.53
CA LYS A 23 6.91 17.79 13.00
C LYS A 23 5.88 16.65 12.96
N TYR A 24 5.02 16.55 13.97
CA TYR A 24 3.93 15.57 14.00
C TYR A 24 2.92 15.81 12.87
N MET A 25 2.49 17.06 12.67
CA MET A 25 1.55 17.41 11.61
C MET A 25 2.15 17.18 10.22
N ASP A 26 3.43 17.54 10.02
CA ASP A 26 4.15 17.29 8.77
C ASP A 26 4.22 15.79 8.46
N LYS A 27 4.52 14.95 9.47
CA LYS A 27 4.48 13.48 9.32
C LYS A 27 3.09 13.00 8.93
N LYS A 28 2.04 13.44 9.63
CA LYS A 28 0.66 13.03 9.36
C LYS A 28 0.18 13.42 7.97
N ALA A 29 0.62 14.58 7.45
CA ALA A 29 0.33 14.98 6.08
C ALA A 29 0.98 14.04 5.05
N VAL A 30 2.24 13.62 5.28
CA VAL A 30 2.93 12.64 4.43
C VAL A 30 2.25 11.27 4.51
N GLU A 31 1.93 10.79 5.72
CA GLU A 31 1.21 9.53 5.91
C GLU A 31 -0.13 9.54 5.16
N LYS A 32 -0.90 10.63 5.26
CA LYS A 32 -2.17 10.79 4.54
C LYS A 32 -1.99 10.76 3.03
N SER A 33 -0.95 11.41 2.50
CA SER A 33 -0.64 11.40 1.07
C SER A 33 -0.37 9.97 0.58
N TYR A 34 0.41 9.19 1.33
CA TYR A 34 0.66 7.78 1.00
C TYR A 34 -0.60 6.92 1.06
N GLN A 35 -1.46 7.16 2.05
CA GLN A 35 -2.76 6.48 2.15
C GLN A 35 -3.63 6.79 0.92
N ASP A 36 -3.66 8.03 0.46
CA ASP A 36 -4.45 8.44 -0.71
C ASP A 36 -3.92 7.82 -2.00
N GLY A 37 -2.59 7.80 -2.17
CA GLY A 37 -1.96 7.13 -3.31
C GLY A 37 -2.20 5.62 -3.32
N MET A 38 -2.11 4.97 -2.15
CA MET A 38 -2.40 3.54 -2.06
C MET A 38 -3.88 3.22 -2.20
N GLU A 39 -4.78 4.06 -1.71
CA GLU A 39 -6.21 3.90 -1.94
C GLU A 39 -6.54 3.91 -3.44
N LEU A 40 -5.91 4.80 -4.22
CA LEU A 40 -6.08 4.85 -5.67
C LEU A 40 -5.68 3.52 -6.33
N VAL A 41 -4.52 2.96 -5.95
CA VAL A 41 -4.04 1.66 -6.44
C VAL A 41 -4.97 0.53 -6.00
N GLN A 42 -5.36 0.49 -4.72
CA GLN A 42 -6.25 -0.53 -4.18
C GLN A 42 -7.59 -0.56 -4.92
N ASN A 43 -8.17 0.62 -5.17
CA ASN A 43 -9.44 0.74 -5.88
C ASN A 43 -9.32 0.28 -7.33
N TYR A 44 -8.29 0.73 -8.06
CA TYR A 44 -8.08 0.33 -9.45
C TYR A 44 -7.88 -1.18 -9.60
N VAL A 45 -6.97 -1.76 -8.81
CA VAL A 45 -6.66 -3.19 -8.87
C VAL A 45 -7.88 -4.03 -8.50
N THR A 46 -8.57 -3.66 -7.42
CA THR A 46 -9.76 -4.40 -6.98
C THR A 46 -10.87 -4.35 -8.04
N ASP A 47 -11.15 -3.16 -8.58
CA ASP A 47 -12.18 -2.99 -9.62
C ASP A 47 -11.86 -3.81 -10.86
N TYR A 48 -10.61 -3.77 -11.31
CA TYR A 48 -10.16 -4.58 -12.44
C TYR A 48 -10.31 -6.09 -12.18
N LEU A 49 -9.82 -6.57 -11.04
CA LEU A 49 -9.90 -7.99 -10.67
C LEU A 49 -11.36 -8.47 -10.59
N VAL A 50 -12.20 -7.75 -9.86
CA VAL A 50 -13.61 -8.10 -9.66
C VAL A 50 -14.38 -8.11 -10.98
N LYS A 51 -14.07 -7.20 -11.92
CA LYS A 51 -14.78 -7.14 -13.21
C LYS A 51 -14.26 -8.13 -14.25
N ASN A 52 -12.98 -8.50 -14.19
CA ASN A 52 -12.31 -9.19 -15.30
C ASN A 52 -11.79 -10.59 -14.95
N TYR A 53 -11.85 -11.01 -13.69
CA TYR A 53 -11.44 -12.35 -13.27
C TYR A 53 -12.60 -13.05 -12.57
N GLU A 54 -12.91 -14.27 -13.01
CA GLU A 54 -13.80 -15.17 -12.27
C GLU A 54 -13.00 -16.02 -11.27
N GLY A 55 -13.69 -16.64 -10.31
CA GLY A 55 -13.08 -17.55 -9.33
C GLY A 55 -12.40 -16.87 -8.14
N ILE A 56 -12.51 -15.55 -8.00
CA ILE A 56 -12.08 -14.84 -6.80
C ILE A 56 -13.17 -14.94 -5.74
N GLU A 57 -12.86 -15.51 -4.58
CA GLU A 57 -13.77 -15.54 -3.43
C GLU A 57 -13.63 -14.30 -2.55
N LYS A 58 -12.39 -13.84 -2.34
CA LYS A 58 -12.09 -12.70 -1.47
C LYS A 58 -10.81 -11.96 -1.90
N ILE A 59 -10.80 -10.64 -1.72
CA ILE A 59 -9.62 -9.78 -1.83
C ILE A 59 -9.41 -9.12 -0.47
N GLU A 60 -8.21 -9.27 0.11
CA GLU A 60 -7.88 -8.70 1.41
C GLU A 60 -6.59 -7.89 1.33
N TRP A 61 -6.71 -6.58 1.57
CA TRP A 61 -5.59 -5.66 1.61
C TRP A 61 -4.95 -5.61 2.99
N GLN A 62 -3.62 -5.56 3.05
CA GLN A 62 -2.87 -5.58 4.31
C GLN A 62 -2.58 -4.20 4.92
N GLY A 63 -3.08 -3.11 4.33
CA GLY A 63 -2.76 -1.75 4.77
C GLY A 63 -1.67 -1.11 3.93
N VAL A 64 -1.18 0.04 4.41
CA VAL A 64 -0.12 0.83 3.77
C VAL A 64 1.16 0.67 4.57
N GLY A 65 2.06 -0.19 4.09
CA GLY A 65 3.36 -0.41 4.69
C GLY A 65 4.34 0.69 4.28
N VAL A 66 4.98 1.32 5.25
CA VAL A 66 6.01 2.35 5.01
C VAL A 66 7.32 1.99 5.69
N GLU A 67 8.39 2.02 4.92
CA GLU A 67 9.77 2.00 5.41
C GLU A 67 10.31 3.43 5.37
N TRP A 68 10.53 4.01 6.56
CA TRP A 68 11.03 5.37 6.71
C TRP A 68 12.55 5.39 6.54
N ARG A 69 13.03 5.89 5.40
CA ARG A 69 14.44 5.77 5.00
C ARG A 69 15.34 6.95 5.41
N SER A 70 14.86 7.84 6.26
CA SER A 70 15.69 8.95 6.79
C SER A 70 16.74 8.45 7.77
N SER A 71 18.00 8.87 7.60
CA SER A 71 19.11 8.55 8.50
C SER A 71 19.44 9.74 9.40
N PRO A 72 19.73 9.54 10.71
CA PRO A 72 20.28 10.59 11.57
C PRO A 72 21.62 11.15 11.07
N THR A 73 22.43 10.32 10.39
CA THR A 73 23.78 10.67 9.93
C THR A 73 23.76 11.28 8.53
N PHE A 74 22.94 10.74 7.63
CA PHE A 74 22.94 11.11 6.20
C PHE A 74 21.76 12.01 5.80
N GLY A 75 20.85 12.30 6.71
CA GLY A 75 19.66 13.12 6.45
C GLY A 75 18.55 12.36 5.71
N ALA A 76 17.71 13.08 4.97
CA ALA A 76 16.60 12.49 4.23
C ALA A 76 17.11 11.60 3.08
N SER A 77 16.48 10.44 2.88
CA SER A 77 16.77 9.55 1.75
C SER A 77 16.51 10.26 0.43
N ILE A 78 17.51 10.27 -0.46
CA ILE A 78 17.35 10.72 -1.86
C ILE A 78 16.38 9.83 -2.64
N LEU A 79 16.20 8.57 -2.22
CA LEU A 79 15.30 7.60 -2.84
C LEU A 79 13.88 7.68 -2.26
N GLY A 80 13.64 8.58 -1.30
CA GLY A 80 12.37 8.69 -0.58
C GLY A 80 12.12 7.51 0.37
N ASN A 81 10.91 7.50 0.95
CA ASN A 81 10.41 6.38 1.74
C ASN A 81 9.89 5.29 0.82
N TYR A 82 10.02 4.03 1.22
CA TYR A 82 9.46 2.92 0.46
C TYR A 82 8.05 2.62 0.98
N VAL A 83 7.08 2.70 0.08
CA VAL A 83 5.65 2.55 0.41
C VAL A 83 5.09 1.42 -0.44
N ASN A 84 4.43 0.45 0.20
CA ASN A 84 3.75 -0.63 -0.51
C ASN A 84 2.43 -1.01 0.15
N SER A 85 1.62 -1.73 -0.61
CA SER A 85 0.46 -2.46 -0.09
C SER A 85 0.46 -3.87 -0.69
N LYS A 86 0.03 -4.85 0.10
CA LYS A 86 -0.09 -6.24 -0.33
C LYS A 86 -1.56 -6.62 -0.39
N ALA A 87 -1.97 -7.27 -1.47
CA ALA A 87 -3.28 -7.88 -1.62
C ALA A 87 -3.16 -9.40 -1.54
N ARG A 88 -3.95 -10.03 -0.68
CA ARG A 88 -4.21 -11.47 -0.73
C ARG A 88 -5.44 -11.71 -1.59
N ILE A 89 -5.27 -12.48 -2.67
CA ILE A 89 -6.35 -12.83 -3.59
C ILE A 89 -6.71 -14.29 -3.37
N PHE A 90 -7.86 -14.53 -2.76
CA PHE A 90 -8.33 -15.84 -2.35
C PHE A 90 -9.09 -16.53 -3.48
N VAL A 91 -8.70 -17.77 -3.75
CA VAL A 91 -9.35 -18.70 -4.70
C VAL A 91 -10.22 -19.72 -3.97
N SER A 92 -10.04 -19.84 -2.65
CA SER A 92 -10.84 -20.60 -1.70
C SER A 92 -10.71 -19.96 -0.31
N GLU A 93 -11.41 -20.49 0.70
CA GLU A 93 -11.27 -20.06 2.11
C GLU A 93 -9.81 -20.04 2.59
N LYS A 94 -8.96 -20.95 2.10
CA LYS A 94 -7.58 -21.17 2.60
C LYS A 94 -6.50 -20.90 1.56
N ASP A 95 -6.84 -20.94 0.28
CA ASP A 95 -5.89 -20.83 -0.81
C ASP A 95 -5.92 -19.42 -1.38
N PHE A 96 -4.75 -18.77 -1.45
CA PHE A 96 -4.60 -17.44 -1.99
C PHE A 96 -3.21 -17.25 -2.58
N PHE A 97 -3.07 -16.28 -3.47
CA PHE A 97 -1.77 -15.72 -3.85
C PHE A 97 -1.66 -14.27 -3.36
N ILE A 98 -0.43 -13.77 -3.28
CA ILE A 98 -0.16 -12.40 -2.82
C ILE A 98 0.40 -11.60 -3.98
N ILE A 99 -0.15 -10.40 -4.19
CA ILE A 99 0.47 -9.39 -5.04
C ILE A 99 0.95 -8.24 -4.16
N ARG A 100 2.16 -7.73 -4.42
CA ARG A 100 2.69 -6.51 -3.81
C ARG A 100 2.64 -5.38 -4.84
N PHE A 101 2.12 -4.23 -4.42
CA PHE A 101 2.12 -3.00 -5.19
C PHE A 101 2.97 -1.95 -4.48
N THR A 102 3.92 -1.36 -5.18
CA THR A 102 4.81 -0.32 -4.64
C THR A 102 4.38 1.04 -5.18
N LEU A 103 4.14 2.01 -4.29
CA LEU A 103 3.53 3.30 -4.63
C LEU A 103 4.24 4.01 -5.79
N THR A 104 5.58 4.02 -5.79
CA THR A 104 6.39 4.69 -6.82
C THR A 104 6.38 3.98 -8.18
N GLU A 105 6.05 2.69 -8.20
CA GLU A 105 5.90 1.92 -9.44
C GLU A 105 4.54 2.18 -10.06
N GLU A 106 3.49 2.20 -9.22
CA GLU A 106 2.09 2.25 -9.66
C GLU A 106 1.51 3.66 -9.83
N ALA A 107 2.02 4.63 -9.08
CA ALA A 107 1.50 5.98 -9.05
C ALA A 107 2.62 7.02 -8.91
N GLU A 108 2.33 8.24 -9.32
CA GLU A 108 3.22 9.39 -9.15
C GLU A 108 2.47 10.54 -8.50
N TYR A 109 3.20 11.34 -7.71
CA TYR A 109 2.62 12.51 -7.07
C TYR A 109 2.66 13.68 -8.05
N ASP A 110 1.49 14.17 -8.47
CA ASP A 110 1.38 15.35 -9.31
C ASP A 110 1.44 16.60 -8.44
N ASP A 111 2.51 17.36 -8.62
CA ASP A 111 2.76 18.60 -7.88
C ASP A 111 1.77 19.72 -8.20
N ASN A 112 1.08 19.68 -9.34
CA ASN A 112 0.09 20.69 -9.70
C ASN A 112 -1.23 20.45 -8.97
N SER A 113 -1.74 19.22 -9.01
CA SER A 113 -2.98 18.84 -8.31
C SER A 113 -2.79 18.49 -6.84
N LYS A 114 -1.54 18.34 -6.38
CA LYS A 114 -1.17 17.91 -5.02
C LYS A 114 -1.76 16.56 -4.63
N LYS A 115 -1.84 15.64 -5.59
CA LYS A 115 -2.43 14.30 -5.43
C LYS A 115 -1.63 13.26 -6.21
N TYR A 116 -1.78 12.00 -5.82
CA TYR A 116 -1.29 10.89 -6.61
C TYR A 116 -2.18 10.65 -7.84
N VAL A 117 -1.55 10.30 -8.95
CA VAL A 117 -2.18 9.82 -10.18
C VAL A 117 -1.58 8.46 -10.55
N LEU A 118 -2.39 7.56 -11.10
CA LEU A 118 -1.89 6.26 -11.57
C LEU A 118 -0.94 6.47 -12.74
N LYS A 119 0.17 5.73 -12.74
CA LYS A 119 1.06 5.68 -13.88
C LYS A 119 0.51 4.70 -14.92
N ASP A 120 0.85 4.93 -16.18
CA ASP A 120 0.51 4.03 -17.28
C ASP A 120 1.01 2.59 -17.08
N TYR A 121 1.99 2.39 -16.19
CA TYR A 121 2.45 1.06 -15.80
C TYR A 121 1.35 0.22 -15.12
N LEU A 122 0.49 0.81 -14.30
CA LEU A 122 -0.64 0.11 -13.69
C LEU A 122 -1.80 0.06 -14.68
N ASN A 123 -1.69 -0.83 -15.67
CA ASN A 123 -2.67 -1.05 -16.72
C ASN A 123 -3.14 -2.52 -16.76
N PRO A 124 -4.22 -2.83 -17.51
CA PRO A 124 -4.76 -4.18 -17.60
C PRO A 124 -3.74 -5.24 -18.03
N THR A 125 -2.91 -4.97 -19.03
CA THR A 125 -1.94 -5.91 -19.56
C THR A 125 -0.87 -6.27 -18.55
N ASN A 126 -0.34 -5.27 -17.84
CA ASN A 126 0.67 -5.50 -16.80
C ASN A 126 0.05 -6.22 -15.60
N LEU A 127 -1.18 -5.85 -15.22
CA LEU A 127 -1.87 -6.50 -14.11
C LEU A 127 -2.18 -7.98 -14.42
N ASP A 128 -2.59 -8.29 -15.65
CA ASP A 128 -2.76 -9.68 -16.10
C ASP A 128 -1.45 -10.47 -15.97
N SER A 129 -0.35 -9.90 -16.45
CA SER A 129 0.97 -10.54 -16.36
C SER A 129 1.42 -10.77 -14.92
N ILE A 130 1.14 -9.82 -14.02
CA ILE A 130 1.46 -9.96 -12.58
C ILE A 130 0.64 -11.09 -11.97
N ILE A 131 -0.66 -11.18 -12.28
CA ILE A 131 -1.53 -12.24 -11.76
C ILE A 131 -1.06 -13.62 -12.22
N GLU A 132 -0.77 -13.80 -13.50
CA GLU A 132 -0.27 -15.06 -14.04
C GLU A 132 1.06 -15.45 -13.39
N MET A 133 1.97 -14.49 -13.23
CA MET A 133 3.24 -14.70 -12.57
C MET A 133 3.06 -15.12 -11.10
N GLU A 134 2.20 -14.45 -10.34
CA GLU A 134 2.03 -14.74 -8.91
C GLU A 134 1.26 -16.05 -8.65
N ILE A 135 0.31 -16.41 -9.51
CA ILE A 135 -0.29 -17.75 -9.51
C ILE A 135 0.80 -18.79 -9.79
N GLY A 136 1.65 -18.56 -10.80
CA GLY A 136 2.77 -19.45 -11.13
C GLY A 136 3.77 -19.60 -9.97
N ASN A 137 4.13 -18.50 -9.30
CA ASN A 137 5.00 -18.50 -8.12
C ASN A 137 4.38 -19.29 -6.96
N THR A 138 3.12 -19.01 -6.65
CA THR A 138 2.38 -19.63 -5.54
C THR A 138 2.21 -21.14 -5.76
N THR A 139 1.94 -21.56 -7.00
CA THR A 139 1.66 -22.96 -7.32
C THR A 139 2.90 -23.78 -7.65
N ARG A 140 4.07 -23.16 -7.85
CA ARG A 140 5.30 -23.82 -8.36
C ARG A 140 5.67 -25.11 -7.62
N GLN A 141 5.56 -25.10 -6.30
CA GLN A 141 5.97 -26.22 -5.43
C GLN A 141 4.80 -27.08 -4.94
N LEU A 142 3.56 -26.75 -5.34
CA LEU A 142 2.38 -27.51 -4.95
C LEU A 142 2.28 -28.83 -5.72
N LYS A 143 1.59 -29.82 -5.13
CA LYS A 143 1.21 -31.04 -5.85
C LYS A 143 0.11 -30.71 -6.85
N GLU A 144 0.02 -31.46 -7.96
CA GLU A 144 -0.97 -31.20 -9.01
C GLU A 144 -2.42 -31.12 -8.50
N LYS A 145 -2.80 -31.94 -7.52
CA LYS A 145 -4.12 -31.87 -6.87
C LYS A 145 -4.40 -30.52 -6.23
N ASP A 146 -3.38 -29.90 -5.64
CA ASP A 146 -3.49 -28.63 -4.89
C ASP A 146 -3.37 -27.43 -5.84
N LYS A 147 -2.80 -27.60 -7.04
CA LYS A 147 -2.80 -26.56 -8.09
C LYS A 147 -4.18 -26.35 -8.73
N LEU A 148 -5.05 -27.36 -8.67
CA LEU A 148 -6.32 -27.36 -9.39
C LEU A 148 -7.22 -26.20 -8.98
N VAL A 149 -7.22 -25.82 -7.69
CA VAL A 149 -8.03 -24.71 -7.17
C VAL A 149 -7.64 -23.36 -7.79
N PHE A 150 -6.36 -23.14 -8.06
CA PHE A 150 -5.88 -21.90 -8.69
C PHE A 150 -6.24 -21.79 -10.17
N LYS A 151 -6.57 -22.91 -10.84
CA LYS A 151 -7.07 -22.88 -12.24
C LYS A 151 -8.48 -22.30 -12.34
N ASN A 152 -9.19 -22.16 -11.22
CA ASN A 152 -10.50 -21.51 -11.18
C ASN A 152 -10.40 -20.00 -11.40
N ILE A 153 -9.24 -19.40 -11.10
CA ILE A 153 -8.98 -18.01 -11.43
C ILE A 153 -8.56 -17.89 -12.88
N LYS A 154 -9.42 -17.25 -13.65
CA LYS A 154 -9.22 -17.02 -15.08
C LYS A 154 -9.86 -15.71 -15.49
N LYS A 155 -9.27 -15.10 -16.52
CA LYS A 155 -9.81 -13.87 -17.10
C LYS A 155 -11.13 -14.17 -17.81
N ASN A 156 -12.19 -13.46 -17.42
CA ASN A 156 -13.52 -13.59 -17.97
C ASN A 156 -14.31 -12.30 -17.75
N SER A 157 -15.10 -11.89 -18.74
CA SER A 157 -15.97 -10.70 -18.68
C SER A 157 -17.11 -10.82 -17.65
N SER A 158 -17.37 -12.01 -17.11
CA SER A 158 -18.35 -12.22 -16.04
C SER A 158 -17.83 -11.77 -14.67
N GLY A 159 -16.50 -11.68 -14.51
CA GLY A 159 -15.85 -11.28 -13.27
C GLY A 159 -16.18 -12.16 -12.07
N SER A 160 -16.00 -11.62 -10.88
CA SER A 160 -16.32 -12.21 -9.57
C SER A 160 -17.23 -11.25 -8.78
N PRO A 161 -18.50 -11.05 -9.20
CA PRO A 161 -19.39 -10.05 -8.60
C PRO A 161 -19.73 -10.31 -7.12
N ASN A 162 -19.54 -11.55 -6.67
CA ASN A 162 -19.78 -11.98 -5.29
C ASN A 162 -18.50 -12.03 -4.44
N ALA A 163 -17.35 -11.61 -4.99
CA ALA A 163 -16.11 -11.58 -4.24
C ALA A 163 -16.22 -10.64 -3.04
N GLN A 164 -15.84 -11.11 -1.85
CA GLN A 164 -15.74 -10.26 -0.68
C GLN A 164 -14.49 -9.37 -0.81
N VAL A 165 -14.63 -8.06 -0.59
CA VAL A 165 -13.49 -7.14 -0.60
C VAL A 165 -13.29 -6.55 0.79
N ILE A 166 -12.10 -6.72 1.34
CA ILE A 166 -11.67 -6.13 2.62
C ILE A 166 -10.54 -5.14 2.33
N TYR A 167 -10.87 -3.86 2.39
CA TYR A 167 -9.88 -2.79 2.30
C TYR A 167 -9.24 -2.55 3.67
N ASN A 168 -7.93 -2.31 3.64
CA ASN A 168 -7.21 -1.75 4.77
C ASN A 168 -6.35 -0.60 4.26
N LYS A 169 -6.57 0.58 4.84
CA LYS A 169 -5.88 1.84 4.51
C LYS A 169 -4.99 2.30 5.66
N GLU A 170 -4.94 1.55 6.75
CA GLU A 170 -4.13 1.91 7.91
C GLU A 170 -2.65 1.84 7.56
N ILE A 171 -1.92 2.85 8.01
CA ILE A 171 -0.48 2.92 7.85
C ILE A 171 0.20 2.07 8.93
N HIS A 172 1.20 1.30 8.53
CA HIS A 172 2.05 0.55 9.44
C HIS A 172 3.50 0.61 8.97
N GLU A 173 4.43 0.40 9.90
CA GLU A 173 5.85 0.35 9.59
C GLU A 173 6.23 -1.03 9.07
N LEU A 174 7.07 -1.07 8.02
CA LEU A 174 7.57 -2.32 7.47
C LEU A 174 8.71 -2.86 8.35
N THR A 175 8.54 -4.06 8.87
CA THR A 175 9.58 -4.82 9.59
C THR A 175 10.08 -5.96 8.71
N TYR A 176 11.41 -6.07 8.55
CA TYR A 176 12.08 -7.10 7.74
C TYR A 176 12.80 -8.12 8.61
#